data_AF-A0A0A0DRM9-F1
#
_entry.id   AF-A0A0A0DRM9-F1
#
_cell.length_a   1.000
_cell.length_b   1.000
_cell.length_c   1.000
_cell.angle_alpha   90.00
_cell.angle_beta   90.00
_cell.angle_gamma   90.00
#
_symmetry.space_group_name_H-M   'P 1'
#
loop_
_entity.id
_entity.type
_entity.pdbx_description
1 polymer ?
#
loop_
_entity_poly.entity_id
_entity_poly.type
_entity_poly.pdbx_seq_one_letter_code
_entity_poly.pdbx_strand_id
1 'polypeptide(L)'
;MKRAIQFRDIATASALLLGLATAQASVITTPIDQIPLSGAASLSFSGDLLGALDTGKVSVTAYGAAISTITKDNDGFYTGGTVSAPLTTLTYDPANFEIFGMGSTGGLTMTAPILKNVSSGGSLTVTDLRADLSAQTIYATVIGGNGVGTISDMALWHFSGLSSQRYTRYQTIDTSFSGLSVAITGLTITQQGFNAFTQSLGLLTLGKSALMGVTDYGTITSTIEMMDAPNFPWSVTSVPEPSTYALMGLGLAGLVMAAKRRRSA
;
A
#
# COMPACT_ATOMS: atom_id res chain seq x y z
N MET A 1 -15.47 70.42 16.29
CA MET A 1 -15.30 69.66 17.56
C MET A 1 -15.01 68.20 17.19
N LYS A 2 -13.93 67.67 17.76
CA LYS A 2 -13.48 66.27 17.66
C LYS A 2 -14.36 65.38 18.56
N ARG A 3 -14.63 64.13 18.16
CA ARG A 3 -14.02 62.93 18.77
C ARG A 3 -14.39 61.65 18.04
N ALA A 4 -13.38 60.79 17.93
CA ALA A 4 -13.33 59.52 17.23
C ALA A 4 -13.86 58.36 18.08
N ILE A 5 -14.27 57.28 17.42
CA ILE A 5 -14.32 55.93 17.99
C ILE A 5 -13.45 55.05 17.09
N GLN A 6 -12.48 54.37 17.71
CA GLN A 6 -11.37 53.68 17.05
C GLN A 6 -11.77 52.31 16.50
N PHE A 7 -11.26 52.00 15.32
CA PHE A 7 -11.23 50.66 14.72
C PHE A 7 -10.11 49.83 15.35
N ARG A 8 -10.47 48.76 16.07
CA ARG A 8 -9.58 47.61 16.28
C ARG A 8 -10.41 46.32 16.19
N ASP A 9 -9.86 45.42 15.36
CA ASP A 9 -10.07 43.98 15.35
C ASP A 9 -11.44 43.47 14.83
N ILE A 10 -11.45 43.05 13.56
CA ILE A 10 -11.63 41.64 13.15
C ILE A 10 -11.39 41.61 11.64
N ALA A 11 -10.23 41.08 11.26
CA ALA A 11 -9.91 40.76 9.88
C ALA A 11 -10.70 39.54 9.41
N THR A 12 -10.78 39.42 8.09
CA THR A 12 -11.01 38.21 7.29
C THR A 12 -12.41 37.59 7.32
N ALA A 13 -13.18 37.92 6.28
CA ALA A 13 -13.86 36.91 5.45
C ALA A 13 -14.33 37.58 4.17
N SER A 14 -13.72 37.22 3.03
CA SER A 14 -14.33 37.14 1.69
C SER A 14 -13.24 37.12 0.62
N ALA A 15 -12.73 35.93 0.30
CA ALA A 15 -12.15 35.67 -1.01
C ALA A 15 -12.89 34.47 -1.58
N LEU A 16 -13.96 34.77 -2.32
CA LEU A 16 -14.69 33.84 -3.17
C LEU A 16 -13.77 33.48 -4.35
N LEU A 17 -12.93 32.45 -4.16
CA LEU A 17 -12.16 31.85 -5.24
C LEU A 17 -13.08 30.92 -6.03
N LEU A 18 -13.60 31.42 -7.14
CA LEU A 18 -14.10 30.63 -8.26
C LEU A 18 -12.92 29.86 -8.88
N GLY A 19 -12.51 28.78 -8.23
CA GLY A 19 -11.70 27.74 -8.85
C GLY A 19 -12.63 26.66 -9.34
N LEU A 20 -12.62 26.37 -10.65
CA LEU A 20 -13.11 25.11 -11.20
C LEU A 20 -12.24 23.98 -10.60
N ALA A 21 -12.55 23.57 -9.37
CA ALA A 21 -12.02 22.36 -8.81
C ALA A 21 -12.64 21.21 -9.60
N THR A 22 -11.86 20.60 -10.49
CA THR A 22 -12.12 19.22 -10.87
C THR A 22 -12.16 18.45 -9.56
N ALA A 23 -13.34 17.99 -9.15
CA ALA A 23 -13.50 17.12 -8.01
C ALA A 23 -12.67 15.86 -8.28
N GLN A 24 -11.43 15.82 -7.80
CA GLN A 24 -10.68 14.58 -7.76
C GLN A 24 -11.41 13.68 -6.77
N ALA A 25 -11.68 12.44 -7.20
CA ALA A 25 -12.26 11.43 -6.33
C ALA A 25 -11.41 11.33 -5.06
N SER A 26 -12.06 11.34 -3.90
CA SER A 26 -11.37 11.21 -2.63
C SER A 26 -10.79 9.81 -2.53
N VAL A 27 -9.48 9.68 -2.66
CA VAL A 27 -8.78 8.41 -2.44
C VAL A 27 -8.66 8.17 -0.94
N ILE A 28 -9.05 7.00 -0.47
CA ILE A 28 -8.95 6.61 0.94
C ILE A 28 -7.91 5.50 1.09
N THR A 29 -6.99 5.66 2.04
CA THR A 29 -6.11 4.58 2.51
C THR A 29 -6.67 4.05 3.82
N THR A 30 -7.05 2.78 3.85
CA THR A 30 -7.55 2.13 5.07
C THR A 30 -6.67 0.93 5.42
N PRO A 31 -6.41 0.67 6.72
CA PRO A 31 -5.95 -0.63 7.17
C PRO A 31 -6.93 -1.70 6.70
N ILE A 32 -6.40 -2.86 6.33
CA ILE A 32 -7.24 -3.96 5.85
C ILE A 32 -8.23 -4.45 6.92
N ASP A 33 -7.94 -4.25 8.22
CA ASP A 33 -8.77 -4.67 9.35
C ASP A 33 -10.02 -3.80 9.59
N GLN A 34 -10.12 -2.63 8.93
CA GLN A 34 -11.25 -1.69 9.09
C GLN A 34 -12.34 -1.87 8.04
N ILE A 35 -12.11 -2.76 7.09
CA ILE A 35 -13.05 -3.29 6.10
C ILE A 35 -12.92 -4.81 6.27
N PRO A 36 -13.94 -5.65 6.08
CA PRO A 36 -13.70 -7.10 6.10
C PRO A 36 -12.96 -7.44 4.80
N LEU A 37 -11.66 -7.17 4.73
CA LEU A 37 -10.79 -7.46 3.61
C LEU A 37 -9.67 -8.34 4.16
N SER A 38 -9.36 -9.41 3.44
CA SER A 38 -8.18 -10.23 3.67
C SER A 38 -7.50 -10.45 2.33
N GLY A 39 -6.20 -10.68 2.33
CA GLY A 39 -5.51 -10.85 1.07
C GLY A 39 -4.03 -11.07 1.23
N ALA A 40 -3.40 -11.50 0.15
CA ALA A 40 -1.97 -11.70 0.07
C ALA A 40 -1.44 -11.18 -1.26
N ALA A 41 -0.22 -10.63 -1.20
CA ALA A 41 0.58 -10.30 -2.36
C ALA A 41 1.65 -11.39 -2.53
N SER A 42 1.65 -12.05 -3.68
CA SER A 42 2.63 -13.08 -4.03
C SER A 42 3.53 -12.58 -5.15
N LEU A 43 4.83 -12.49 -4.89
CA LEU A 43 5.87 -12.26 -5.88
C LEU A 43 6.36 -13.60 -6.42
N SER A 44 6.19 -13.82 -7.73
CA SER A 44 6.86 -14.91 -8.46
C SER A 44 8.11 -14.36 -9.14
N PHE A 45 9.24 -15.06 -8.98
CA PHE A 45 10.50 -14.67 -9.62
C PHE A 45 10.51 -15.01 -11.11
N SER A 46 11.14 -14.15 -11.90
CA SER A 46 11.43 -14.40 -13.31
C SER A 46 12.60 -15.36 -13.51
N GLY A 47 12.70 -15.97 -14.70
CA GLY A 47 13.87 -16.78 -15.06
C GLY A 47 15.19 -16.00 -15.00
N ASP A 48 15.17 -14.73 -15.41
CA ASP A 48 16.32 -13.83 -15.32
C ASP A 48 16.81 -13.66 -13.87
N LEU A 49 15.90 -13.41 -12.93
CA LEU A 49 16.22 -13.27 -11.52
C LEU A 49 16.77 -14.57 -10.95
N LEU A 50 16.15 -15.71 -11.27
CA LEU A 50 16.64 -17.01 -10.83
C LEU A 50 18.08 -17.28 -11.32
N GLY A 51 18.37 -16.99 -12.59
CA GLY A 51 19.72 -17.13 -13.15
C GLY A 51 20.75 -16.21 -12.48
N ALA A 52 20.36 -14.98 -12.12
CA ALA A 52 21.21 -14.07 -11.36
C ALA A 52 21.48 -14.59 -9.93
N LEU A 53 20.45 -15.12 -9.25
CA LEU A 53 20.59 -15.73 -7.93
C LEU A 53 21.53 -16.96 -7.98
N ASP A 54 21.42 -17.79 -9.02
CA ASP A 54 22.31 -18.94 -9.23
C ASP A 54 23.75 -18.55 -9.50
N THR A 55 23.96 -17.50 -10.29
CA THR A 55 25.29 -16.94 -10.55
C THR A 55 25.95 -16.48 -9.25
N GLY A 56 25.19 -15.83 -8.37
CA GLY A 56 25.65 -15.38 -7.06
C GLY A 56 25.63 -16.43 -5.97
N LYS A 57 25.14 -17.66 -6.24
CA LYS A 57 24.74 -18.67 -5.24
C LYS A 57 24.00 -18.06 -4.05
N VAL A 58 23.16 -17.06 -4.33
CA VAL A 58 22.39 -16.33 -3.33
C VAL A 58 21.33 -17.28 -2.80
N SER A 59 21.26 -17.42 -1.48
CA SER A 59 20.16 -18.13 -0.80
C SER A 59 19.02 -17.16 -0.51
N VAL A 60 17.78 -17.66 -0.61
CA VAL A 60 16.56 -16.88 -0.34
C VAL A 60 15.76 -17.56 0.75
N THR A 61 15.36 -16.80 1.76
CA THR A 61 14.47 -17.25 2.85
C THR A 61 13.39 -16.21 3.10
N ALA A 62 12.21 -16.65 3.54
CA ALA A 62 11.17 -15.71 3.98
C ALA A 62 11.61 -14.85 5.16
N TYR A 63 11.04 -13.65 5.26
CA TYR A 63 11.24 -12.71 6.36
C TYR A 63 9.90 -12.18 6.88
N GLY A 64 9.78 -12.05 8.21
CA GLY A 64 8.57 -11.54 8.86
C GLY A 64 7.37 -12.48 8.67
N ALA A 65 6.21 -11.91 8.31
CA ALA A 65 4.96 -12.65 8.12
C ALA A 65 4.83 -13.33 6.74
N ALA A 66 5.87 -13.25 5.90
CA ALA A 66 5.84 -13.85 4.58
C ALA A 66 6.14 -15.35 4.60
N ILE A 67 5.70 -16.05 3.56
CA ILE A 67 5.98 -17.46 3.28
C ILE A 67 6.67 -17.53 1.93
N SER A 68 7.80 -18.26 1.85
CA SER A 68 8.53 -18.47 0.61
C SER A 68 8.48 -19.92 0.17
N THR A 69 8.19 -20.17 -1.11
CA THR A 69 8.34 -21.48 -1.75
C THR A 69 9.48 -21.39 -2.75
N ILE A 70 10.60 -22.04 -2.44
CA ILE A 70 11.79 -22.07 -3.28
C ILE A 70 11.96 -23.50 -3.80
N THR A 71 12.11 -23.63 -5.11
CA THR A 71 12.33 -24.92 -5.78
C THR A 71 13.65 -24.90 -6.50
N LYS A 72 14.35 -26.03 -6.43
CA LYS A 72 15.65 -26.25 -7.06
C LYS A 72 15.67 -27.61 -7.74
N ASP A 73 16.49 -27.73 -8.79
CA ASP A 73 16.77 -29.02 -9.41
C ASP A 73 17.74 -29.87 -8.56
N ASN A 74 18.07 -31.07 -9.06
CA ASN A 74 18.98 -31.99 -8.39
C ASN A 74 20.43 -31.45 -8.29
N ASP A 75 20.79 -30.50 -9.15
CA ASP A 75 22.12 -29.87 -9.19
C ASP A 75 22.17 -28.61 -8.29
N GLY A 76 21.05 -28.24 -7.66
CA GLY A 76 20.93 -27.15 -6.70
C GLY A 76 20.70 -25.77 -7.31
N PHE A 77 20.33 -25.70 -8.60
CA PHE A 77 19.97 -24.48 -9.31
C PHE A 77 18.49 -24.15 -9.16
N TYR A 78 18.13 -22.87 -9.20
CA TYR A 78 16.74 -22.45 -9.01
C TYR A 78 15.86 -22.80 -10.22
N THR A 79 14.73 -23.45 -9.95
CA THR A 79 13.69 -23.74 -10.96
C THR A 79 12.43 -22.91 -10.76
N GLY A 80 12.29 -22.26 -9.60
CA GLY A 80 11.14 -21.44 -9.25
C GLY A 80 11.28 -20.84 -7.87
N GLY A 81 10.74 -19.65 -7.68
CA GLY A 81 10.68 -18.98 -6.39
C GLY A 81 9.44 -18.12 -6.28
N THR A 82 8.68 -18.33 -5.21
CA THR A 82 7.55 -17.46 -4.86
C THR A 82 7.66 -16.99 -3.42
N VAL A 83 7.24 -15.76 -3.17
CA VAL A 83 7.17 -15.18 -1.82
C VAL A 83 5.80 -14.53 -1.66
N SER A 84 5.04 -14.99 -0.68
CA SER A 84 3.69 -14.49 -0.39
C SER A 84 3.68 -13.79 0.96
N ALA A 85 3.22 -12.54 0.99
CA ALA A 85 3.08 -11.74 2.20
C ALA A 85 1.62 -11.28 2.37
N PRO A 86 1.09 -11.24 3.60
CA PRO A 86 -0.24 -10.70 3.85
C PRO A 86 -0.33 -9.22 3.47
N LEU A 87 -1.44 -8.84 2.84
CA LEU A 87 -1.79 -7.44 2.61
C LEU A 87 -2.26 -6.80 3.93
N THR A 88 -1.80 -5.58 4.19
CA THR A 88 -2.14 -4.84 5.42
C THR A 88 -2.76 -3.47 5.14
N THR A 89 -2.53 -2.90 3.95
CA THR A 89 -3.14 -1.62 3.55
C THR A 89 -3.66 -1.68 2.12
N LEU A 90 -4.75 -0.95 1.88
CA LEU A 90 -5.33 -0.77 0.56
C LEU A 90 -5.68 0.71 0.38
N THR A 91 -5.38 1.23 -0.81
CA THR A 91 -5.71 2.60 -1.22
C THR A 91 -6.64 2.52 -2.41
N TYR A 92 -7.86 3.05 -2.30
CA TYR A 92 -8.89 2.93 -3.33
C TYR A 92 -9.83 4.15 -3.40
N ASP A 93 -10.52 4.30 -4.53
CA ASP A 93 -11.65 5.24 -4.67
C ASP A 93 -12.95 4.55 -4.22
N PRO A 94 -13.63 5.03 -3.16
CA PRO A 94 -14.86 4.44 -2.66
C PRO A 94 -16.06 4.61 -3.62
N ALA A 95 -16.01 5.54 -4.58
CA ALA A 95 -17.10 5.73 -5.54
C ALA A 95 -17.13 4.63 -6.61
N ASN A 96 -15.96 4.17 -7.06
CA ASN A 96 -15.83 3.24 -8.18
C ASN A 96 -15.12 1.92 -7.84
N PHE A 97 -14.60 1.78 -6.62
CA PHE A 97 -13.78 0.65 -6.15
C PHE A 97 -12.56 0.39 -7.04
N GLU A 98 -11.95 1.46 -7.52
CA GLU A 98 -10.68 1.42 -8.25
C GLU A 98 -9.52 1.46 -7.27
N ILE A 99 -8.56 0.54 -7.42
CA ILE A 99 -7.40 0.45 -6.55
C ILE A 99 -6.27 1.33 -7.08
N PHE A 100 -5.73 2.16 -6.19
CA PHE A 100 -4.59 3.04 -6.43
C PHE A 100 -3.33 2.61 -5.68
N GLY A 101 -3.43 1.74 -4.67
CA GLY A 101 -2.26 1.26 -3.94
C GLY A 101 -2.54 0.09 -3.03
N MET A 102 -1.50 -0.67 -2.71
CA MET A 102 -1.55 -1.86 -1.86
C MET A 102 -0.28 -1.93 -1.02
N GLY A 103 -0.39 -2.29 0.26
CA GLY A 103 0.76 -2.54 1.12
C GLY A 103 0.69 -3.93 1.75
N SER A 104 1.86 -4.52 1.98
CA SER A 104 2.03 -5.84 2.59
C SER A 104 2.98 -5.76 3.79
N THR A 105 3.02 -6.84 4.59
CA THR A 105 3.97 -6.96 5.69
C THR A 105 4.76 -8.26 5.60
N GLY A 106 6.08 -8.18 5.77
CA GLY A 106 7.01 -9.27 5.51
C GLY A 106 7.63 -9.21 4.11
N GLY A 107 8.48 -10.18 3.81
CA GLY A 107 9.15 -10.30 2.52
C GLY A 107 10.19 -11.39 2.51
N LEU A 108 11.40 -11.08 2.07
CA LEU A 108 12.48 -12.06 1.90
C LEU A 108 13.84 -11.52 2.33
N THR A 109 14.68 -12.43 2.80
CA THR A 109 16.11 -12.21 3.02
C THR A 109 16.90 -13.00 1.99
N MET A 110 17.79 -12.30 1.30
CA MET A 110 18.80 -12.84 0.41
C MET A 110 20.15 -12.85 1.13
N THR A 111 20.87 -13.96 1.06
CA THR A 111 22.23 -14.07 1.62
C THR A 111 23.19 -14.57 0.55
N ALA A 112 24.20 -13.76 0.25
CA ALA A 112 25.25 -14.08 -0.70
C ALA A 112 26.48 -14.65 0.05
N PRO A 113 27.01 -15.81 -0.36
CA PRO A 113 28.30 -16.30 0.14
C PRO A 113 29.47 -15.54 -0.50
N ILE A 114 30.65 -15.69 0.08
CA ILE A 114 31.89 -15.21 -0.54
C ILE A 114 32.18 -16.09 -1.76
N LEU A 115 32.22 -15.47 -2.94
CA LEU A 115 32.54 -16.12 -4.21
C LEU A 115 33.49 -15.25 -5.01
N LYS A 116 34.62 -15.83 -5.41
CA LYS A 116 35.67 -15.12 -6.15
C LYS A 116 35.09 -14.40 -7.37
N ASN A 117 35.35 -13.09 -7.46
CA ASN A 117 34.89 -12.19 -8.53
C ASN A 117 33.37 -12.00 -8.66
N VAL A 118 32.56 -12.64 -7.80
CA VAL A 118 31.09 -12.58 -7.85
C VAL A 118 30.54 -11.82 -6.64
N SER A 119 30.93 -12.18 -5.42
CA SER A 119 30.48 -11.52 -4.19
C SER A 119 31.53 -11.59 -3.08
N SER A 120 31.66 -10.52 -2.30
CA SER A 120 32.42 -10.49 -1.04
C SER A 120 31.63 -11.00 0.17
N GLY A 121 30.45 -11.57 -0.05
CA GLY A 121 29.48 -11.92 0.98
C GLY A 121 28.60 -10.76 1.42
N GLY A 122 27.44 -11.08 1.98
CA GLY A 122 26.50 -10.10 2.53
C GLY A 122 25.08 -10.62 2.62
N SER A 123 24.18 -9.76 3.09
CA SER A 123 22.76 -10.04 3.17
C SER A 123 21.93 -8.82 2.80
N LEU A 124 20.75 -9.08 2.26
CA LEU A 124 19.77 -8.07 1.89
C LEU A 124 18.39 -8.59 2.25
N THR A 125 17.67 -7.89 3.11
CA THR A 125 16.25 -8.11 3.35
C THR A 125 15.44 -7.05 2.62
N VAL A 126 14.42 -7.49 1.89
CA VAL A 126 13.39 -6.65 1.28
C VAL A 126 12.07 -7.03 1.96
N THR A 127 11.41 -6.07 2.59
CA THR A 127 10.17 -6.28 3.35
C THR A 127 9.23 -5.10 3.19
N ASP A 128 7.96 -5.32 3.53
CA ASP A 128 6.93 -4.29 3.65
C ASP A 128 6.73 -3.53 2.33
N LEU A 129 6.38 -4.29 1.28
CA LEU A 129 6.16 -3.72 -0.04
C LEU A 129 4.92 -2.83 -0.04
N ARG A 130 5.02 -1.68 -0.71
CA ARG A 130 3.92 -0.76 -0.99
C ARG A 130 3.90 -0.42 -2.48
N ALA A 131 2.87 -0.86 -3.19
CA ALA A 131 2.64 -0.50 -4.57
C ALA A 131 1.88 0.83 -4.65
N ASP A 132 2.42 1.79 -5.41
CA ASP A 132 1.73 2.97 -5.89
C ASP A 132 1.37 2.74 -7.36
N LEU A 133 0.07 2.52 -7.62
CA LEU A 133 -0.39 2.15 -8.95
C LEU A 133 -0.49 3.34 -9.90
N SER A 134 -0.55 4.56 -9.36
CA SER A 134 -0.56 5.79 -10.15
C SER A 134 0.84 6.16 -10.61
N ALA A 135 1.82 6.08 -9.70
CA ALA A 135 3.22 6.38 -9.97
C ALA A 135 3.98 5.22 -10.63
N GLN A 136 3.31 4.08 -10.86
CA GLN A 136 3.89 2.85 -11.41
C GLN A 136 5.17 2.40 -10.69
N THR A 137 5.18 2.52 -9.37
CA THR A 137 6.36 2.30 -8.54
C THR A 137 6.02 1.47 -7.31
N ILE A 138 6.87 0.48 -7.03
CA ILE A 138 6.81 -0.33 -5.81
C ILE A 138 7.91 0.15 -4.87
N TYR A 139 7.48 0.52 -3.68
CA TYR A 139 8.32 0.90 -2.57
C TYR A 139 8.52 -0.27 -1.62
N ALA A 140 9.64 -0.30 -0.91
CA ALA A 140 9.95 -1.35 0.05
C ALA A 140 10.79 -0.79 1.20
N THR A 141 10.74 -1.46 2.35
CA THR A 141 11.79 -1.35 3.36
C THR A 141 12.93 -2.30 3.00
N VAL A 142 14.14 -1.76 2.92
CA VAL A 142 15.37 -2.52 2.67
C VAL A 142 16.24 -2.51 3.91
N ILE A 143 16.70 -3.69 4.33
CA ILE A 143 17.68 -3.86 5.41
C ILE A 143 18.89 -4.56 4.80
N GLY A 144 19.95 -3.80 4.56
CA GLY A 144 21.12 -4.23 3.83
C GLY A 144 22.38 -4.35 4.68
N GLY A 145 23.18 -5.39 4.42
CA GLY A 145 24.54 -5.52 4.93
C GLY A 145 25.51 -4.51 4.31
N ASN A 146 26.81 -4.68 4.59
CA ASN A 146 27.89 -3.91 3.96
C ASN A 146 27.72 -2.37 4.01
N GLY A 147 27.17 -1.89 5.14
CA GLY A 147 27.00 -0.46 5.42
C GLY A 147 25.75 0.19 4.81
N VAL A 148 24.85 -0.57 4.19
CA VAL A 148 23.57 -0.02 3.68
C VAL A 148 22.61 0.33 4.83
N GLY A 149 22.50 -0.54 5.83
CA GLY A 149 21.59 -0.34 6.97
C GLY A 149 20.12 -0.45 6.56
N THR A 150 19.23 0.24 7.27
CA THR A 150 17.79 0.23 7.01
C THR A 150 17.37 1.46 6.23
N ILE A 151 16.71 1.26 5.09
CA ILE A 151 16.11 2.30 4.25
C ILE A 151 14.62 2.00 4.15
N SER A 152 13.79 2.83 4.76
CA SER A 152 12.32 2.73 4.67
C SER A 152 11.80 3.44 3.42
N ASP A 153 10.71 2.91 2.85
CA ASP A 153 10.00 3.47 1.69
C ASP A 153 10.93 3.77 0.48
N MET A 154 11.87 2.87 0.21
CA MET A 154 12.76 2.95 -0.93
C MET A 154 12.02 2.57 -2.21
N ALA A 155 12.09 3.41 -3.25
CA ALA A 155 11.61 3.05 -4.58
C ALA A 155 12.45 1.87 -5.11
N LEU A 156 11.87 0.67 -5.11
CA LEU A 156 12.58 -0.56 -5.40
C LEU A 156 12.42 -0.97 -6.87
N TRP A 157 11.18 -1.01 -7.35
CA TRP A 157 10.85 -1.39 -8.72
C TRP A 157 9.95 -0.37 -9.38
N HIS A 158 10.14 -0.18 -10.68
CA HIS A 158 9.09 0.27 -11.58
C HIS A 158 8.38 -0.93 -12.17
N PHE A 159 7.17 -0.72 -12.66
CA PHE A 159 6.43 -1.74 -13.38
C PHE A 159 5.77 -1.14 -14.63
N SER A 160 5.50 -1.97 -15.62
CA SER A 160 4.94 -1.52 -16.91
C SER A 160 3.57 -2.11 -17.22
N GLY A 161 3.23 -3.25 -16.61
CA GLY A 161 1.94 -3.91 -16.82
C GLY A 161 1.12 -3.99 -15.54
N LEU A 162 -0.18 -3.75 -15.69
CA LEU A 162 -1.16 -3.82 -14.61
C LEU A 162 -2.43 -4.47 -15.16
N SER A 163 -2.94 -5.51 -14.49
CA SER A 163 -4.25 -6.07 -14.82
C SER A 163 -5.38 -5.13 -14.38
N SER A 164 -6.64 -5.52 -14.63
CA SER A 164 -7.80 -4.72 -14.21
C SER A 164 -7.72 -4.36 -12.72
N GLN A 165 -7.71 -3.06 -12.42
CA GLN A 165 -7.69 -2.49 -11.07
C GLN A 165 -9.09 -2.33 -10.48
N ARG A 166 -10.12 -2.61 -11.28
CA ARG A 166 -11.50 -2.34 -10.94
C ARG A 166 -12.20 -3.59 -10.48
N TYR A 167 -12.75 -3.53 -9.27
CA TYR A 167 -13.72 -4.50 -8.81
C TYR A 167 -15.09 -4.21 -9.46
N THR A 168 -15.70 -5.19 -10.10
CA THR A 168 -17.10 -5.10 -10.52
C THR A 168 -17.93 -5.83 -9.48
N ARG A 169 -18.63 -5.08 -8.63
CA ARG A 169 -19.57 -5.67 -7.66
C ARG A 169 -20.69 -6.36 -8.44
N TYR A 170 -20.66 -7.68 -8.51
CA TYR A 170 -21.79 -8.44 -9.05
C TYR A 170 -22.94 -8.35 -8.03
N GLN A 171 -24.04 -7.74 -8.43
CA GLN A 171 -25.22 -7.51 -7.59
C GLN A 171 -26.20 -8.69 -7.70
N THR A 172 -25.71 -9.92 -7.65
CA THR A 172 -26.57 -11.09 -7.44
C THR A 172 -26.64 -11.39 -5.96
N ILE A 173 -27.84 -11.73 -5.49
CA ILE A 173 -28.13 -12.31 -4.17
C ILE A 173 -27.56 -13.74 -4.14
N ASP A 174 -26.28 -13.87 -4.45
CA ASP A 174 -25.53 -15.11 -4.38
C ASP A 174 -24.36 -14.80 -3.46
N THR A 175 -24.33 -15.48 -2.32
CA THR A 175 -23.34 -15.37 -1.23
C THR A 175 -21.93 -15.84 -1.66
N SER A 176 -21.68 -15.90 -2.96
CA SER A 176 -20.45 -16.36 -3.58
C SER A 176 -19.60 -15.14 -3.95
N PHE A 177 -18.76 -14.71 -3.02
CA PHE A 177 -17.84 -13.59 -3.17
C PHE A 177 -16.76 -13.91 -4.21
N SER A 178 -16.65 -13.10 -5.26
CA SER A 178 -15.53 -13.20 -6.20
C SER A 178 -14.40 -12.31 -5.70
N GLY A 179 -13.28 -12.89 -5.27
CA GLY A 179 -12.07 -12.14 -4.96
C GLY A 179 -11.60 -11.30 -6.15
N LEU A 180 -10.97 -10.16 -5.88
CA LEU A 180 -10.28 -9.38 -6.91
C LEU A 180 -8.82 -9.85 -7.00
N SER A 181 -8.36 -10.12 -8.21
CA SER A 181 -6.95 -10.39 -8.48
C SER A 181 -6.34 -9.25 -9.28
N VAL A 182 -5.29 -8.64 -8.73
CA VAL A 182 -4.49 -7.59 -9.39
C VAL A 182 -3.09 -8.13 -9.64
N ALA A 183 -2.67 -8.16 -10.90
CA ALA A 183 -1.35 -8.57 -11.32
C ALA A 183 -0.52 -7.36 -11.78
N ILE A 184 0.67 -7.21 -11.22
CA ILE A 184 1.69 -6.22 -11.57
C ILE A 184 2.83 -6.96 -12.27
N THR A 185 3.14 -6.56 -13.50
CA THR A 185 4.10 -7.27 -14.38
C THR A 185 5.14 -6.32 -14.97
N GLY A 186 6.23 -6.90 -15.50
CA GLY A 186 7.33 -6.15 -16.09
C GLY A 186 8.06 -5.34 -15.04
N LEU A 187 8.47 -6.01 -13.96
CA LEU A 187 9.13 -5.39 -12.81
C LEU A 187 10.58 -5.08 -13.17
N THR A 188 10.99 -3.83 -13.07
CA THR A 188 12.37 -3.39 -13.35
C THR A 188 12.94 -2.67 -12.14
N ILE A 189 14.16 -3.01 -11.73
CA ILE A 189 14.80 -2.37 -10.56
C ILE A 189 15.12 -0.90 -10.83
N THR A 190 14.91 -0.05 -9.83
CA THR A 190 15.37 1.34 -9.89
C THR A 190 16.89 1.42 -9.70
N GLN A 191 17.50 2.55 -10.05
CA GLN A 191 18.91 2.77 -9.76
C GLN A 191 19.23 2.70 -8.26
N GLN A 192 18.32 3.20 -7.42
CA GLN A 192 18.47 3.14 -5.96
C GLN A 192 18.42 1.70 -5.46
N GLY A 193 17.44 0.92 -5.94
CA GLY A 193 17.33 -0.51 -5.64
C GLY A 193 18.56 -1.29 -6.09
N PHE A 194 19.06 -1.04 -7.30
CA PHE A 194 20.26 -1.69 -7.82
C PHE A 194 21.50 -1.40 -6.95
N ASN A 195 21.69 -0.15 -6.54
CA ASN A 195 22.79 0.23 -5.65
C ASN A 195 22.66 -0.47 -4.29
N ALA A 196 21.45 -0.51 -3.71
CA ALA A 196 21.20 -1.20 -2.45
C ALA A 196 21.48 -2.70 -2.57
N PHE A 197 21.03 -3.37 -3.64
CA PHE A 197 21.27 -4.80 -3.87
C PHE A 197 22.75 -5.11 -4.04
N THR A 198 23.44 -4.37 -4.91
CA THR A 198 24.85 -4.61 -5.18
C THR A 198 25.72 -4.37 -3.96
N GLN A 199 25.45 -3.33 -3.18
CA GLN A 199 26.19 -3.07 -1.95
C GLN A 199 25.86 -4.09 -0.86
N SER A 200 24.57 -4.32 -0.57
CA SER A 200 24.13 -5.20 0.52
C SER A 200 24.62 -6.64 0.37
N LEU A 201 24.59 -7.16 -0.85
CA LEU A 201 25.07 -8.51 -1.19
C LEU A 201 26.57 -8.56 -1.51
N GLY A 202 27.26 -7.42 -1.45
CA GLY A 202 28.70 -7.33 -1.70
C GLY A 202 29.07 -7.75 -3.11
N LEU A 203 28.23 -7.47 -4.10
CA LEU A 203 28.41 -7.95 -5.47
C LEU A 203 29.65 -7.30 -6.11
N LEU A 204 30.52 -8.14 -6.66
CA LEU A 204 31.69 -7.77 -7.43
C LEU A 204 31.33 -7.74 -8.93
N THR A 205 32.30 -7.51 -9.81
CA THR A 205 32.06 -7.27 -11.25
C THR A 205 31.14 -8.31 -11.91
N LEU A 206 31.36 -9.61 -11.68
CA LEU A 206 30.51 -10.65 -12.29
C LEU A 206 29.12 -10.69 -11.65
N GLY A 207 29.01 -10.54 -10.33
CA GLY A 207 27.71 -10.50 -9.65
C GLY A 207 26.87 -9.29 -10.06
N LYS A 208 27.53 -8.12 -10.22
CA LYS A 208 26.88 -6.91 -10.76
C LYS A 208 26.43 -7.14 -12.20
N SER A 209 27.25 -7.76 -13.04
CA SER A 209 26.88 -8.07 -14.42
C SER A 209 25.68 -9.03 -14.50
N ALA A 210 25.63 -10.03 -13.62
CA ALA A 210 24.49 -10.94 -13.55
C ALA A 210 23.21 -10.19 -13.17
N LEU A 211 23.26 -9.31 -12.16
CA LEU A 211 22.11 -8.51 -11.75
C LEU A 211 21.70 -7.47 -12.81
N MET A 212 22.65 -6.85 -13.52
CA MET A 212 22.35 -5.94 -14.64
C MET A 212 21.68 -6.67 -15.82
N GLY A 213 21.93 -7.98 -15.97
CA GLY A 213 21.27 -8.81 -16.96
C GLY A 213 19.80 -9.10 -16.65
N VAL A 214 19.33 -8.81 -15.43
CA VAL A 214 17.93 -9.02 -15.04
C VAL A 214 17.06 -7.92 -15.61
N THR A 215 16.29 -8.25 -16.64
CA THR A 215 15.39 -7.30 -17.32
C THR A 215 13.98 -7.32 -16.76
N ASP A 216 13.56 -8.44 -16.19
CA ASP A 216 12.31 -8.60 -15.45
C ASP A 216 12.63 -9.25 -14.10
N TYR A 217 12.07 -8.72 -13.02
CA TYR A 217 12.20 -9.29 -11.67
C TYR A 217 11.05 -10.25 -11.33
N GLY A 218 10.01 -10.30 -12.17
CA GLY A 218 8.91 -11.24 -12.08
C GLY A 218 7.54 -10.56 -12.01
N THR A 219 6.62 -11.15 -11.28
CA THR A 219 5.21 -10.71 -11.22
C THR A 219 4.71 -10.70 -9.79
N ILE A 220 4.06 -9.61 -9.38
CA ILE A 220 3.32 -9.55 -8.12
C ILE A 220 1.84 -9.79 -8.42
N THR A 221 1.27 -10.83 -7.84
CA THR A 221 -0.17 -11.09 -7.88
C THR A 221 -0.74 -10.84 -6.49
N SER A 222 -1.63 -9.87 -6.38
CA SER A 222 -2.40 -9.60 -5.19
C SER A 222 -3.78 -10.24 -5.32
N THR A 223 -4.15 -11.01 -4.31
CA THR A 223 -5.52 -11.53 -4.14
C THR A 223 -6.15 -10.79 -2.99
N ILE A 224 -7.32 -10.20 -3.26
CA ILE A 224 -8.08 -9.42 -2.30
C ILE A 224 -9.44 -10.10 -2.17
N GLU A 225 -9.67 -10.68 -1.01
CA GLU A 225 -10.92 -11.29 -0.63
C GLU A 225 -11.66 -10.31 0.27
N MET A 226 -12.88 -9.94 -0.10
CA MET A 226 -13.78 -9.33 0.87
C MET A 226 -14.24 -10.44 1.80
N MET A 227 -13.76 -10.42 3.05
CA MET A 227 -14.41 -11.18 4.10
C MET A 227 -15.88 -10.73 4.12
N ASP A 228 -16.77 -11.70 4.16
CA ASP A 228 -18.17 -11.44 4.44
C ASP A 228 -18.19 -10.69 5.78
N ALA A 229 -18.73 -9.47 5.84
CA ALA A 229 -19.08 -8.91 7.13
C ALA A 229 -20.04 -9.94 7.73
N PRO A 230 -19.71 -10.64 8.83
CA PRO A 230 -20.63 -11.61 9.38
C PRO A 230 -21.88 -10.81 9.67
N ASN A 231 -23.00 -11.12 8.99
CA ASN A 231 -24.29 -10.44 9.10
C ASN A 231 -24.38 -9.63 10.41
N PHE A 232 -24.02 -8.35 10.37
CA PHE A 232 -24.18 -7.46 11.50
C PHE A 232 -25.47 -6.71 11.21
N PRO A 233 -26.61 -7.07 11.83
CA PRO A 233 -27.90 -6.47 11.52
C PRO A 233 -28.05 -5.02 12.05
N TRP A 234 -26.98 -4.24 12.22
CA TRP A 234 -27.07 -2.94 12.90
C TRP A 234 -25.99 -1.91 12.53
N SER A 235 -25.51 -1.87 11.29
CA SER A 235 -24.88 -0.64 10.78
C SER A 235 -25.95 0.44 10.50
N VAL A 236 -26.51 0.99 11.57
CA VAL A 236 -27.12 2.31 11.52
C VAL A 236 -25.97 3.31 11.61
N THR A 237 -25.55 3.87 10.48
CA THR A 237 -25.04 5.23 10.53
C THR A 237 -26.15 6.06 11.15
N SER A 238 -25.95 6.60 12.36
CA SER A 238 -26.81 7.64 12.86
C SER A 238 -26.63 8.86 11.96
N VAL A 239 -27.33 8.85 10.82
CA VAL A 239 -27.68 10.06 10.11
C VAL A 239 -28.48 10.86 11.11
N PRO A 240 -28.01 12.04 11.57
CA PRO A 240 -28.89 12.93 12.29
C PRO A 240 -29.99 13.29 11.30
N GLU A 241 -31.18 12.76 11.49
CA GLU A 241 -32.32 13.20 10.70
C GLU A 241 -32.47 14.70 10.94
N PRO A 242 -32.75 15.52 9.90
CA PRO A 242 -32.89 16.97 10.04
C PRO A 242 -33.86 17.40 11.16
N SER A 243 -34.77 16.50 11.55
CA SER A 243 -35.73 16.63 12.63
C SER A 243 -35.11 16.58 14.04
N THR A 244 -33.98 15.92 14.27
CA THR A 244 -33.36 15.80 15.60
C THR A 244 -32.78 17.13 16.09
N TYR A 245 -32.10 17.88 15.19
CA TYR A 245 -31.66 19.24 15.50
C TYR A 245 -32.83 20.22 15.58
N ALA A 246 -33.86 20.04 14.74
CA ALA A 246 -35.06 20.88 14.80
C ALA A 246 -35.84 20.70 16.10
N LEU A 247 -36.01 19.47 16.60
CA LEU A 247 -36.69 19.18 17.86
C LEU A 247 -35.89 19.61 19.09
N MET A 248 -34.55 19.46 19.09
CA MET A 248 -33.71 20.02 20.15
C MET A 248 -33.75 21.55 20.16
N GLY A 249 -33.74 22.18 18.98
CA GLY A 249 -33.87 23.64 18.85
C GLY A 249 -35.22 24.16 19.35
N LEU A 250 -36.31 23.50 18.99
CA LEU A 250 -37.66 23.85 19.45
C LEU A 250 -37.85 23.58 20.96
N GLY A 251 -37.29 22.49 21.48
CA GLY A 251 -37.32 22.19 22.92
C GLY A 251 -36.60 23.24 23.77
N LEU A 252 -35.45 23.73 23.31
CA LEU A 252 -34.71 24.81 23.98
C LEU A 252 -35.46 26.14 23.92
N ALA A 253 -36.06 26.48 22.78
CA ALA A 253 -36.87 27.69 22.64
C ALA A 253 -38.10 27.67 23.57
N GLY A 254 -38.75 26.51 23.69
CA GLY A 254 -39.87 26.31 24.62
C GLY A 254 -39.48 26.49 26.09
N LEU A 255 -38.34 25.94 26.50
CA LEU A 255 -37.81 26.08 27.87
C LEU A 255 -37.42 27.51 28.21
N VAL A 256 -36.81 28.25 27.27
CA VAL A 256 -36.46 29.67 27.49
C VAL A 256 -37.71 30.55 27.63
N MET A 257 -38.75 30.31 26.82
CA MET A 257 -40.02 31.04 26.94
C MET A 257 -40.77 30.72 28.25
N ALA A 258 -40.76 29.45 28.68
CA ALA A 258 -41.35 29.05 29.96
C ALA A 258 -40.59 29.64 31.17
N ALA A 259 -39.26 29.70 31.11
CA ALA A 259 -38.43 30.30 32.15
C ALA A 259 -38.64 31.83 32.25
N LYS A 260 -38.83 32.52 31.11
CA LYS A 260 -39.14 33.95 31.08
C LYS A 260 -40.49 34.26 31.73
N ARG A 261 -41.52 33.43 31.50
CA ARG A 261 -42.83 33.58 32.15
C ARG A 261 -42.78 33.44 33.67
N ARG A 262 -41.92 32.56 34.20
CA ARG A 262 -41.74 32.39 35.66
C ARG A 262 -40.96 33.51 36.35
N ARG A 263 -40.25 34.37 35.61
CA ARG A 263 -39.57 35.55 36.16
C ARG A 263 -40.41 36.83 36.11
N SER A 264 -41.59 36.79 35.48
CA SER A 264 -42.49 37.93 35.35
C SER A 264 -43.83 37.74 36.10
N ALA A 265 -43.89 36.72 36.97
CA ALA A 265 -44.91 36.54 38.01
C ALA A 265 -44.18 36.59 39.36
#